data_AF-B5HFR0-F1
#
_entry.id   AF-B5HFR0-F1
#
_cell.length_a   1.000
_cell.length_b   1.000
_cell.length_c   1.000
_cell.angle_alpha   90.00
_cell.angle_beta   90.00
_cell.angle_gamma   90.00
#
_symmetry.space_group_name_H-M   'P 1'
#
loop_
_entity.id
_entity.type
_entity.pdbx_description
1 polymer ?
#
loop_
_entity_poly.entity_id
_entity_poly.type
_entity_poly.pdbx_seq_one_letter_code
_entity_poly.pdbx_strand_id
1 'polypeptide(L)'
;MPVSRVGFARRGRPKTATVIGTLVSAGALLMTTIGTAAAAPPPPDRPVKPGQAWMGSGTRIEQPAASQTGGPITPMDTTGVQGIDVSHWQGAINWGSVKGAGIDFAYMKATEGTSFKDSRFGANYTGSYNAGLIRGAYHFARPNYSNGATQANFFASNGGAWSRDNRTLPGVLDIEHNPSGAMCYGLSTTQMRTWINDFYNTYKARTTRDVVIYTTASWWNTCTGNWTGMSTKAPLWVAHWGVSSPNVPSGFPTWTFWQYTATGRVSGVAGDVDRNKFNGTMTRLLALANNTA
;
A
#
# COMPACT_ATOMS: atom_id res chain seq x y z
N MET A 1 16.27 -35.51 -73.69
CA MET A 1 17.15 -35.49 -74.88
C MET A 1 16.30 -35.25 -76.11
N PRO A 2 16.82 -34.64 -77.20
CA PRO A 2 17.67 -33.45 -77.31
C PRO A 2 16.72 -32.21 -77.36
N VAL A 3 16.72 -31.15 -78.19
CA VAL A 3 17.62 -30.52 -79.21
C VAL A 3 17.50 -28.99 -79.03
N SER A 4 18.51 -28.19 -79.43
CA SER A 4 18.52 -26.71 -79.29
C SER A 4 18.39 -25.95 -80.62
N ARG A 5 17.88 -24.69 -80.55
CA ARG A 5 18.23 -23.48 -81.35
C ARG A 5 17.36 -22.32 -80.80
N VAL A 6 17.84 -21.20 -80.23
CA VAL A 6 19.01 -20.30 -80.43
C VAL A 6 18.85 -19.35 -81.63
N GLY A 7 18.74 -18.05 -81.31
CA GLY A 7 18.78 -16.92 -82.25
C GLY A 7 19.36 -15.66 -81.57
N PHE A 8 20.45 -15.12 -82.14
CA PHE A 8 21.12 -13.85 -81.77
C PHE A 8 20.47 -12.68 -82.54
N ALA A 9 20.60 -11.37 -82.26
CA ALA A 9 21.09 -10.57 -81.12
C ALA A 9 20.55 -9.10 -81.33
N ARG A 10 20.73 -8.10 -80.46
CA ARG A 10 21.98 -7.29 -80.33
C ARG A 10 21.94 -6.32 -79.14
N ARG A 11 23.12 -6.22 -78.51
CA ARG A 11 23.68 -5.15 -77.65
C ARG A 11 22.98 -3.77 -77.62
N GLY A 12 22.73 -3.29 -76.40
CA GLY A 12 22.78 -1.88 -76.00
C GLY A 12 23.53 -1.75 -74.65
N ARG A 13 24.44 -0.78 -74.50
CA ARG A 13 25.31 -0.59 -73.32
C ARG A 13 25.81 0.87 -73.30
N PRO A 14 26.29 1.41 -72.16
CA PRO A 14 25.52 1.77 -70.97
C PRO A 14 25.60 3.29 -70.67
N LYS A 15 24.75 3.82 -69.78
CA LYS A 15 25.05 5.08 -69.04
C LYS A 15 24.60 5.00 -67.59
N THR A 16 25.47 5.44 -66.69
CA THR A 16 25.27 5.56 -65.24
C THR A 16 24.73 6.94 -64.87
N ALA A 17 23.89 7.01 -63.85
CA ALA A 17 23.57 8.24 -63.11
C ALA A 17 23.34 7.90 -61.63
N THR A 18 23.92 8.70 -60.72
CA THR A 18 23.91 8.42 -59.27
C THR A 18 23.48 9.66 -58.48
N VAL A 19 22.30 9.61 -57.87
CA VAL A 19 21.78 10.52 -56.83
C VAL A 19 20.86 9.64 -55.97
N ILE A 20 21.20 9.22 -54.74
CA ILE A 20 21.29 9.95 -53.46
C ILE A 20 19.91 10.36 -52.90
N GLY A 21 19.59 9.86 -51.70
CA GLY A 21 18.43 10.27 -50.88
C GLY A 21 17.16 9.43 -51.08
N THR A 22 16.40 9.04 -50.04
CA THR A 22 16.64 9.15 -48.58
C THR A 22 16.03 7.95 -47.86
N LEU A 23 16.68 7.47 -46.80
CA LEU A 23 16.11 6.52 -45.84
C LEU A 23 15.11 7.24 -44.93
N VAL A 24 13.82 7.13 -45.23
CA VAL A 24 12.75 7.57 -44.30
C VAL A 24 12.54 6.46 -43.26
N SER A 25 13.45 6.41 -42.30
CA SER A 25 13.27 5.61 -41.09
C SER A 25 12.06 6.16 -40.32
N ALA A 26 10.92 5.47 -40.40
CA ALA A 26 9.70 5.80 -39.66
C ALA A 26 9.88 5.50 -38.16
N GLY A 27 10.69 6.32 -37.49
CA GLY A 27 10.90 6.26 -36.05
C GLY A 27 9.60 6.61 -35.33
N ALA A 28 8.85 5.58 -34.93
CA ALA A 28 7.66 5.75 -34.11
C ALA A 28 8.07 6.35 -32.77
N LEU A 29 7.86 7.67 -32.62
CA LEU A 29 8.08 8.36 -31.36
C LEU A 29 7.07 7.83 -30.35
N LEU A 30 7.49 6.85 -29.56
CA LEU A 30 6.84 6.49 -28.31
C LEU A 30 6.90 7.73 -27.42
N MET A 31 5.83 8.52 -27.46
CA MET A 31 5.53 9.53 -26.45
C MET A 31 5.33 8.78 -25.12
N THR A 32 6.43 8.54 -24.42
CA THR A 32 6.40 8.20 -23.00
C THR A 32 5.74 9.38 -22.30
N THR A 33 4.44 9.26 -22.05
CA THR A 33 3.69 10.23 -21.24
C THR A 33 4.39 10.31 -19.90
N ILE A 34 5.09 11.41 -19.66
CA ILE A 34 5.84 11.65 -18.42
C ILE A 34 4.86 11.42 -17.29
N GLY A 35 5.14 10.43 -16.44
CA GLY A 35 4.20 10.01 -15.40
C GLY A 35 3.80 11.21 -14.57
N THR A 36 2.50 11.44 -14.41
CA THR A 36 1.99 12.54 -13.59
C THR A 36 2.65 12.46 -12.23
N ALA A 37 3.30 13.56 -11.83
CA ALA A 37 4.08 13.62 -10.60
C ALA A 37 3.25 13.10 -9.43
N ALA A 38 3.85 12.26 -8.59
CA ALA A 38 3.20 11.75 -7.39
C ALA A 38 2.71 12.94 -6.57
N ALA A 39 1.39 13.04 -6.41
CA ALA A 39 0.81 14.09 -5.60
C ALA A 39 1.18 13.77 -4.15
N ALA A 40 1.96 14.65 -3.52
CA ALA A 40 2.21 14.54 -2.10
C ALA A 40 0.86 14.56 -1.35
N PRO A 41 0.69 13.78 -0.27
CA PRO A 41 -0.50 13.86 0.57
C PRO A 41 -0.74 15.31 1.03
N PRO A 42 -2.00 15.74 1.22
CA PRO A 42 -2.32 17.11 1.60
C PRO A 42 -1.60 17.51 2.91
N PRO A 43 -1.18 18.79 3.03
CA PRO A 43 -0.57 19.30 4.24
C PRO A 43 -1.54 19.23 5.44
N PRO A 44 -1.03 19.12 6.68
CA PRO A 44 -1.82 18.79 7.87
C PRO A 44 -2.76 19.92 8.35
N ASP A 45 -2.73 21.09 7.70
CA ASP A 45 -3.59 22.24 7.98
C ASP A 45 -4.99 22.14 7.34
N ARG A 46 -5.28 21.07 6.58
CA ARG A 46 -6.52 20.92 5.81
C ARG A 46 -7.29 19.63 6.13
N PRO A 47 -8.62 19.69 6.35
CA PRO A 47 -9.47 18.50 6.49
C PRO A 47 -9.35 17.55 5.29
N VAL A 48 -8.95 16.30 5.57
CA VAL A 48 -8.71 15.26 4.58
C VAL A 48 -10.03 14.61 4.13
N LYS A 49 -10.54 15.12 3.01
CA LYS A 49 -11.86 14.79 2.43
C LYS A 49 -12.05 13.28 2.22
N PRO A 50 -13.30 12.79 2.13
CA PRO A 50 -13.57 11.39 1.81
C PRO A 50 -12.82 10.93 0.55
N GLY A 51 -12.09 9.82 0.68
CA GLY A 51 -11.23 9.24 -0.35
C GLY A 51 -9.77 9.71 -0.29
N GLN A 52 -9.52 10.90 0.26
CA GLN A 52 -8.17 11.48 0.36
C GLN A 52 -7.35 10.94 1.55
N ALA A 53 -7.96 10.20 2.48
CA ALA A 53 -7.26 9.67 3.65
C ALA A 53 -6.27 8.56 3.28
N TRP A 54 -5.32 8.27 4.15
CA TRP A 54 -4.37 7.18 4.02
C TRP A 54 -3.89 6.76 5.41
N MET A 55 -3.25 5.61 5.50
CA MET A 55 -2.72 5.04 6.73
C MET A 55 -1.66 5.97 7.33
N GLY A 56 -2.00 6.61 8.45
CA GLY A 56 -1.16 7.62 9.10
C GLY A 56 -1.61 9.06 8.85
N SER A 57 -2.69 9.30 8.09
CA SER A 57 -3.29 10.62 7.92
C SER A 57 -3.80 11.23 9.23
N GLY A 58 -4.34 10.41 10.12
CA GLY A 58 -4.67 10.78 11.50
C GLY A 58 -3.42 10.86 12.38
N THR A 59 -2.46 9.97 12.19
CA THR A 59 -1.17 9.97 12.90
C THR A 59 -0.36 11.25 12.62
N ARG A 60 -0.47 11.87 11.43
CA ARG A 60 0.12 13.20 11.14
C ARG A 60 -0.49 14.35 11.96
N ILE A 61 -1.69 14.17 12.52
CA ILE A 61 -2.35 15.14 13.42
C ILE A 61 -1.83 14.93 14.86
N GLU A 62 -1.60 13.69 15.28
CA GLU A 62 -1.09 13.36 16.62
C GLU A 62 0.43 13.54 16.75
N GLN A 63 1.18 13.31 15.69
CA GLN A 63 2.65 13.34 15.62
C GLN A 63 3.11 14.22 14.43
N PRO A 64 2.82 15.54 14.46
CA PRO A 64 3.16 16.45 13.38
C PRO A 64 4.68 16.54 13.18
N ALA A 65 5.12 16.85 11.96
CA ALA A 65 6.55 16.88 11.60
C ALA A 65 7.40 17.83 12.49
N ALA A 66 6.80 18.91 13.00
CA ALA A 66 7.45 19.83 13.95
C ALA A 66 7.74 19.20 15.33
N SER A 67 7.16 18.05 15.65
CA SER A 67 7.47 17.25 16.84
C SER A 67 8.54 16.17 16.59
N GLN A 68 9.02 16.00 15.35
CA GLN A 68 10.09 15.06 14.99
C GLN A 68 11.48 15.72 15.07
N THR A 69 11.70 16.60 16.05
CA THR A 69 12.92 17.41 16.24
C THR A 69 14.14 16.64 16.77
N GLY A 70 14.12 15.30 16.67
CA GLY A 70 15.12 14.37 17.22
C GLY A 70 16.43 14.25 16.43
N GLY A 71 17.02 15.37 16.00
CA GLY A 71 18.32 15.41 15.33
C GLY A 71 18.38 14.60 14.02
N PRO A 72 19.56 14.08 13.63
CA PRO A 72 19.65 13.02 12.62
C PRO A 72 19.09 11.74 13.23
N ILE A 73 17.88 11.34 12.82
CA ILE A 73 17.26 10.11 13.30
C ILE A 73 18.17 8.93 12.95
N THR A 74 18.80 8.34 13.98
CA THR A 74 19.71 7.18 13.86
C THR A 74 19.05 6.10 12.99
N PRO A 75 19.76 5.47 12.03
CA PRO A 75 19.16 4.58 11.03
C PRO A 75 18.14 3.60 11.62
N MET A 76 16.87 3.92 11.37
CA MET A 76 15.74 3.38 12.12
C MET A 76 15.59 1.90 11.79
N ASP A 77 15.92 1.04 12.77
CA ASP A 77 16.48 -0.31 12.58
C ASP A 77 15.93 -1.05 11.35
N THR A 78 16.72 -0.98 10.28
CA THR A 78 16.42 -1.57 8.98
C THR A 78 16.71 -3.06 8.90
N THR A 79 17.21 -3.68 9.97
CA THR A 79 17.39 -5.14 10.02
C THR A 79 16.05 -5.87 10.14
N GLY A 80 16.06 -7.20 9.96
CA GLY A 80 14.85 -8.02 9.99
C GLY A 80 13.94 -7.77 8.79
N VAL A 81 12.66 -8.11 8.93
CA VAL A 81 11.67 -8.08 7.84
C VAL A 81 11.09 -6.67 7.69
N GLN A 82 11.26 -6.10 6.49
CA GLN A 82 10.95 -4.70 6.19
C GLN A 82 9.80 -4.56 5.19
N GLY A 83 9.02 -3.50 5.32
CA GLY A 83 7.83 -3.24 4.51
C GLY A 83 7.57 -1.78 4.21
N ILE A 84 6.63 -1.55 3.29
CA ILE A 84 6.03 -0.23 3.01
C ILE A 84 4.51 -0.32 3.06
N ASP A 85 3.85 0.82 3.23
CA ASP A 85 2.43 0.95 2.91
C ASP A 85 2.19 2.15 1.99
N VAL A 86 1.20 2.03 1.10
CA VAL A 86 0.99 2.98 0.00
C VAL A 86 -0.49 3.15 -0.36
N SER A 87 -0.79 4.31 -0.95
CA SER A 87 -2.09 4.68 -1.50
C SER A 87 -1.91 5.28 -2.91
N HIS A 88 -2.95 5.89 -3.48
CA HIS A 88 -2.83 6.67 -4.71
C HIS A 88 -1.85 7.85 -4.62
N TRP A 89 -1.53 8.36 -3.41
CA TRP A 89 -0.58 9.46 -3.22
C TRP A 89 0.84 9.11 -3.69
N GLN A 90 1.32 7.89 -3.45
CA GLN A 90 2.62 7.42 -3.95
C GLN A 90 2.66 7.21 -5.48
N GLY A 91 1.57 7.48 -6.20
CA GLY A 91 1.57 7.62 -7.66
C GLY A 91 1.80 6.31 -8.42
N ALA A 92 2.86 6.27 -9.23
CA ALA A 92 3.28 5.08 -9.97
C ALA A 92 4.56 4.51 -9.37
N ILE A 93 4.54 3.23 -9.01
CA ILE A 93 5.63 2.58 -8.25
C ILE A 93 6.33 1.53 -9.11
N ASN A 94 7.67 1.58 -9.15
CA ASN A 94 8.48 0.50 -9.72
C ASN A 94 8.70 -0.59 -8.66
N TRP A 95 7.79 -1.56 -8.63
CA TRP A 95 7.80 -2.66 -7.66
C TRP A 95 9.04 -3.56 -7.75
N GLY A 96 9.70 -3.65 -8.90
CA GLY A 96 10.98 -4.35 -9.05
C GLY A 96 12.12 -3.64 -8.29
N SER A 97 12.20 -2.32 -8.40
CA SER A 97 13.12 -1.50 -7.60
C SER A 97 12.78 -1.55 -6.10
N VAL A 98 11.50 -1.60 -5.74
CA VAL A 98 11.07 -1.76 -4.34
C VAL A 98 11.55 -3.10 -3.77
N LYS A 99 11.41 -4.21 -4.50
CA LYS A 99 11.96 -5.50 -4.03
C LYS A 99 13.49 -5.47 -3.97
N GLY A 100 14.14 -4.89 -4.97
CA GLY A 100 15.60 -4.70 -5.00
C GLY A 100 16.14 -3.83 -3.85
N ALA A 101 15.31 -2.97 -3.26
CA ALA A 101 15.64 -2.16 -2.09
C ALA A 101 15.47 -2.90 -0.74
N GLY A 102 15.27 -4.22 -0.75
CA GLY A 102 15.15 -5.04 0.46
C GLY A 102 13.78 -4.98 1.14
N ILE A 103 12.72 -4.63 0.41
CA ILE A 103 11.35 -4.66 0.93
C ILE A 103 10.76 -6.07 0.77
N ASP A 104 10.25 -6.65 1.86
CA ASP A 104 9.64 -7.98 1.87
C ASP A 104 8.12 -7.95 1.76
N PHE A 105 7.48 -6.94 2.36
CA PHE A 105 6.03 -6.79 2.31
C PHE A 105 5.54 -5.40 1.91
N ALA A 106 4.31 -5.36 1.39
CA ALA A 106 3.61 -4.13 1.07
C ALA A 106 2.13 -4.20 1.43
N TYR A 107 1.56 -3.13 1.97
CA TYR A 107 0.12 -2.95 2.05
C TYR A 107 -0.34 -1.81 1.16
N MET A 108 -1.50 -1.99 0.53
CA MET A 108 -2.08 -1.02 -0.39
C MET A 108 -3.47 -0.60 0.09
N LYS A 109 -3.76 0.71 0.07
CA LYS A 109 -5.13 1.20 0.27
C LYS A 109 -6.03 0.54 -0.78
N ALA A 110 -7.09 -0.12 -0.35
CA ALA A 110 -8.10 -0.68 -1.24
C ALA A 110 -9.35 0.18 -1.24
N THR A 111 -9.86 0.53 -0.05
CA THR A 111 -11.11 1.27 0.13
C THR A 111 -11.08 2.26 1.29
N GLU A 112 -12.03 3.19 1.30
CA GLU A 112 -12.31 4.07 2.42
C GLU A 112 -13.83 4.24 2.59
N GLY A 113 -14.32 4.10 3.82
CA GLY A 113 -15.74 4.23 4.13
C GLY A 113 -16.61 3.28 3.28
N THR A 114 -17.79 3.74 2.87
CA THR A 114 -18.80 2.90 2.21
C THR A 114 -18.72 2.86 0.68
N SER A 115 -17.88 3.69 0.04
CA SER A 115 -17.95 3.93 -1.42
C SER A 115 -16.63 4.19 -2.13
N PHE A 116 -15.59 4.71 -1.45
CA PHE A 116 -14.33 5.03 -2.12
C PHE A 116 -13.49 3.78 -2.35
N LYS A 117 -12.91 3.68 -3.55
CA LYS A 117 -11.92 2.66 -3.94
C LYS A 117 -10.66 3.38 -4.41
N ASP A 118 -9.50 2.96 -3.95
CA ASP A 118 -8.24 3.63 -4.32
C ASP A 118 -7.88 3.36 -5.79
N SER A 119 -7.61 4.42 -6.54
CA SER A 119 -7.38 4.36 -7.99
C SER A 119 -6.06 3.69 -8.39
N ARG A 120 -5.12 3.50 -7.45
CA ARG A 120 -3.87 2.75 -7.69
C ARG A 120 -3.91 1.33 -7.14
N PHE A 121 -4.93 0.94 -6.37
CA PHE A 121 -4.99 -0.39 -5.73
C PHE A 121 -4.68 -1.54 -6.69
N GLY A 122 -5.42 -1.67 -7.80
CA GLY A 122 -5.26 -2.80 -8.71
C GLY A 122 -3.87 -2.87 -9.36
N ALA A 123 -3.29 -1.72 -9.72
CA ALA A 123 -1.94 -1.64 -10.26
C ALA A 123 -0.88 -2.01 -9.21
N ASN A 124 -1.01 -1.51 -7.98
CA ASN A 124 -0.06 -1.76 -6.90
C ASN A 124 -0.15 -3.20 -6.35
N TYR A 125 -1.35 -3.76 -6.25
CA TYR A 125 -1.61 -5.15 -5.81
C TYR A 125 -1.12 -6.19 -6.82
N THR A 126 -1.19 -5.87 -8.12
CA THR A 126 -0.63 -6.71 -9.20
C THR A 126 0.90 -6.55 -9.29
N GLY A 127 1.39 -5.31 -9.24
CA GLY A 127 2.83 -5.00 -9.36
C GLY A 127 3.67 -5.58 -8.23
N SER A 128 3.24 -5.42 -6.98
CA SER A 128 3.91 -5.99 -5.80
C SER A 128 3.92 -7.53 -5.82
N TYR A 129 2.81 -8.16 -6.20
CA TYR A 129 2.72 -9.62 -6.36
C TYR A 129 3.68 -10.13 -7.44
N ASN A 130 3.74 -9.45 -8.59
CA ASN A 130 4.64 -9.82 -9.70
C ASN A 130 6.12 -9.62 -9.36
N ALA A 131 6.44 -8.60 -8.56
CA ALA A 131 7.78 -8.38 -8.00
C ALA A 131 8.14 -9.33 -6.84
N GLY A 132 7.23 -10.23 -6.43
CA GLY A 132 7.49 -11.24 -5.40
C GLY A 132 7.45 -10.73 -3.96
N LEU A 133 6.77 -9.61 -3.69
CA LEU A 133 6.49 -9.18 -2.32
C LEU A 133 5.33 -10.01 -1.73
N ILE A 134 5.35 -10.16 -0.40
CA ILE A 134 4.18 -10.59 0.39
C ILE A 134 3.29 -9.35 0.58
N ARG A 135 2.11 -9.32 -0.04
CA ARG A 135 1.29 -8.12 -0.22
C ARG A 135 -0.13 -8.24 0.33
N GLY A 136 -0.61 -7.19 0.98
CA GLY A 136 -1.94 -7.10 1.59
C GLY A 136 -2.73 -5.85 1.18
N ALA A 137 -3.97 -5.76 1.65
CA ALA A 137 -4.86 -4.64 1.41
C ALA A 137 -5.27 -3.98 2.74
N TYR A 138 -5.54 -2.67 2.74
CA TYR A 138 -6.10 -1.97 3.90
C TYR A 138 -7.36 -1.16 3.58
N HIS A 139 -8.16 -0.93 4.61
CA HIS A 139 -9.40 -0.17 4.58
C HIS A 139 -9.35 0.99 5.58
N PHE A 140 -9.37 2.23 5.08
CA PHE A 140 -9.49 3.41 5.95
C PHE A 140 -10.93 3.53 6.47
N ALA A 141 -11.09 3.37 7.79
CA ALA A 141 -12.39 3.38 8.43
C ALA A 141 -13.02 4.78 8.46
N ARG A 142 -14.34 4.84 8.26
CA ARG A 142 -15.16 6.00 8.62
C ARG A 142 -16.34 5.52 9.49
N PRO A 143 -16.13 5.26 10.81
CA PRO A 143 -17.17 4.72 11.70
C PRO A 143 -18.46 5.53 11.82
N ASN A 144 -18.44 6.80 11.42
CA ASN A 144 -19.62 7.67 11.32
C ASN A 144 -20.45 7.50 10.04
N TYR A 145 -20.00 6.72 9.05
CA TYR A 145 -20.70 6.54 7.75
C TYR A 145 -21.54 5.26 7.66
N SER A 146 -21.24 4.25 8.48
CA SER A 146 -22.02 3.01 8.60
C SER A 146 -21.60 2.23 9.85
N ASN A 147 -22.27 1.12 10.16
CA ASN A 147 -21.70 0.10 11.05
C ASN A 147 -20.45 -0.56 10.44
N GLY A 148 -19.71 -1.34 11.25
CA GLY A 148 -18.48 -2.01 10.83
C GLY A 148 -18.70 -3.13 9.82
N ALA A 149 -19.83 -3.84 9.90
CA ALA A 149 -20.17 -4.93 8.99
C ALA A 149 -20.35 -4.46 7.54
N THR A 150 -20.95 -3.30 7.32
CA THR A 150 -21.05 -2.69 5.97
C THR A 150 -19.68 -2.37 5.40
N GLN A 151 -18.78 -1.78 6.20
CA GLN A 151 -17.43 -1.42 5.76
C GLN A 151 -16.52 -2.64 5.55
N ALA A 152 -16.61 -3.66 6.40
CA ALA A 152 -15.92 -4.95 6.21
C ALA A 152 -16.40 -5.69 4.95
N ASN A 153 -17.72 -5.69 4.68
CA ASN A 153 -18.26 -6.28 3.46
C ASN A 153 -17.81 -5.52 2.21
N PHE A 154 -17.78 -4.18 2.25
CA PHE A 154 -17.29 -3.36 1.15
C PHE A 154 -15.80 -3.59 0.90
N PHE A 155 -14.97 -3.61 1.94
CA PHE A 155 -13.55 -3.93 1.86
C PHE A 155 -13.29 -5.32 1.28
N ALA A 156 -13.89 -6.37 1.86
CA ALA A 156 -13.71 -7.75 1.39
C ALA A 156 -14.14 -7.94 -0.09
N SER A 157 -15.20 -7.26 -0.54
CA SER A 157 -15.63 -7.30 -1.94
C SER A 157 -14.83 -6.43 -2.91
N ASN A 158 -13.89 -5.60 -2.44
CA ASN A 158 -13.15 -4.63 -3.27
C ASN A 158 -11.64 -4.60 -2.97
N GLY A 159 -11.04 -5.77 -2.74
CA GLY A 159 -9.59 -5.95 -2.59
C GLY A 159 -9.13 -6.49 -1.24
N GLY A 160 -9.99 -6.45 -0.22
CA GLY A 160 -9.72 -7.00 1.12
C GLY A 160 -9.90 -8.51 1.25
N ALA A 161 -10.37 -9.21 0.21
CA ALA A 161 -10.45 -10.67 0.22
C ALA A 161 -9.06 -11.30 0.38
N TRP A 162 -9.01 -12.46 1.02
CA TRP A 162 -7.79 -13.24 1.23
C TRP A 162 -7.93 -14.65 0.64
N SER A 163 -6.83 -15.18 0.10
CA SER A 163 -6.65 -16.60 -0.21
C SER A 163 -5.19 -17.00 0.01
N ARG A 164 -4.93 -18.31 0.18
CA ARG A 164 -3.59 -18.82 0.43
C ARG A 164 -2.80 -19.02 -0.87
N ASP A 165 -1.92 -18.07 -1.19
CA ASP A 165 -1.06 -18.06 -2.39
C ASP A 165 0.45 -17.87 -2.06
N ASN A 166 0.85 -18.00 -0.78
CA ASN A 166 2.17 -17.63 -0.25
C ASN A 166 2.54 -16.13 -0.37
N ARG A 167 1.62 -15.27 -0.84
CA ARG A 167 1.86 -13.83 -1.07
C ARG A 167 0.77 -12.91 -0.53
N THR A 168 -0.33 -13.42 0.03
CA THR A 168 -1.45 -12.61 0.54
C THR A 168 -1.45 -12.50 2.04
N LEU A 169 -1.26 -11.29 2.56
CA LEU A 169 -1.47 -10.99 3.98
C LEU A 169 -2.96 -10.86 4.30
N PRO A 170 -3.37 -11.12 5.56
CA PRO A 170 -4.70 -10.73 6.02
C PRO A 170 -4.94 -9.23 5.80
N GLY A 171 -6.18 -8.84 5.54
CA GLY A 171 -6.53 -7.44 5.37
C GLY A 171 -6.39 -6.63 6.67
N VAL A 172 -6.21 -5.32 6.51
CA VAL A 172 -6.03 -4.38 7.62
C VAL A 172 -7.25 -3.45 7.73
N LEU A 173 -7.76 -3.34 8.96
CA LEU A 173 -8.62 -2.25 9.40
C LEU A 173 -7.72 -1.10 9.85
N ASP A 174 -7.69 -0.04 9.07
CA ASP A 174 -7.01 1.22 9.40
C ASP A 174 -8.01 2.12 10.13
N ILE A 175 -7.78 2.31 11.44
CA ILE A 175 -8.70 3.01 12.33
C ILE A 175 -7.92 3.93 13.29
N GLU A 176 -7.78 5.18 12.87
CA GLU A 176 -7.02 6.23 13.54
C GLU A 176 -7.82 7.54 13.65
N HIS A 177 -7.17 8.62 14.07
CA HIS A 177 -7.76 9.95 14.28
C HIS A 177 -8.48 10.44 13.02
N ASN A 178 -9.81 10.64 13.12
CA ASN A 178 -10.66 11.13 12.04
C ASN A 178 -10.15 12.45 11.45
N PRO A 179 -9.58 12.49 10.24
CA PRO A 179 -8.85 13.67 9.75
C PRO A 179 -9.78 14.75 9.15
N SER A 180 -11.03 14.84 9.63
CA SER A 180 -12.06 15.79 9.20
C SER A 180 -13.16 16.04 10.24
N GLY A 181 -12.87 15.87 11.54
CA GLY A 181 -13.86 16.14 12.60
C GLY A 181 -13.41 15.62 13.95
N ALA A 182 -14.37 15.28 14.82
CA ALA A 182 -14.07 14.69 16.12
C ALA A 182 -13.25 13.40 15.97
N MET A 183 -12.12 13.30 16.69
CA MET A 183 -11.13 12.23 16.70
C MET A 183 -11.72 10.81 16.68
N CYS A 184 -12.70 10.56 17.55
CA CYS A 184 -13.40 9.27 17.69
C CYS A 184 -14.65 9.16 16.79
N TYR A 185 -14.70 9.90 15.68
CA TYR A 185 -15.80 9.95 14.72
C TYR A 185 -17.17 10.34 15.32
N GLY A 186 -17.19 10.98 16.49
CA GLY A 186 -18.42 11.31 17.22
C GLY A 186 -19.09 10.13 17.94
N LEU A 187 -18.42 8.97 18.02
CA LEU A 187 -18.91 7.80 18.75
C LEU A 187 -18.40 7.78 20.20
N SER A 188 -19.23 7.25 21.10
CA SER A 188 -18.78 6.82 22.43
C SER A 188 -17.86 5.60 22.36
N THR A 189 -17.07 5.36 23.41
CA THR A 189 -16.19 4.18 23.50
C THR A 189 -16.94 2.86 23.33
N THR A 190 -18.14 2.73 23.89
CA THR A 190 -19.00 1.55 23.69
C THR A 190 -19.41 1.37 22.24
N GLN A 191 -19.86 2.43 21.55
CA GLN A 191 -20.21 2.36 20.12
C GLN A 191 -19.00 2.01 19.26
N MET A 192 -17.82 2.55 19.56
CA MET A 192 -16.57 2.23 18.86
C MET A 192 -16.16 0.75 19.05
N ARG A 193 -16.27 0.22 20.27
CA ARG A 193 -16.04 -1.21 20.56
C ARG A 193 -16.99 -2.11 19.77
N THR A 194 -18.29 -1.77 19.71
CA THR A 194 -19.26 -2.51 18.88
C THR A 194 -18.85 -2.47 17.40
N TRP A 195 -18.56 -1.28 16.88
CA TRP A 195 -18.18 -1.08 15.48
C TRP A 195 -16.96 -1.92 15.07
N ILE A 196 -15.91 -1.96 15.92
CA ILE A 196 -14.70 -2.75 15.66
C ILE A 196 -14.99 -4.25 15.70
N ASN A 197 -15.85 -4.74 16.61
CA ASN A 197 -16.28 -6.14 16.60
C ASN A 197 -17.09 -6.47 15.35
N ASP A 198 -18.02 -5.61 14.92
CA ASP A 198 -18.83 -5.81 13.71
C ASP A 198 -17.93 -5.95 12.46
N PHE A 199 -16.92 -5.08 12.34
CA PHE A 199 -15.95 -5.15 11.26
C PHE A 199 -15.15 -6.45 11.32
N TYR A 200 -14.54 -6.76 12.46
CA TYR A 200 -13.72 -7.96 12.65
C TYR A 200 -14.51 -9.25 12.40
N ASN A 201 -15.70 -9.40 13.00
CA ASN A 201 -16.52 -10.60 12.88
C ASN A 201 -16.94 -10.82 11.41
N THR A 202 -17.36 -9.74 10.74
CA THR A 202 -17.74 -9.79 9.33
C THR A 202 -16.54 -10.11 8.44
N TYR A 203 -15.39 -9.48 8.68
CA TYR A 203 -14.17 -9.73 7.90
C TYR A 203 -13.69 -11.18 8.04
N LYS A 204 -13.68 -11.71 9.28
CA LYS A 204 -13.31 -13.11 9.56
C LYS A 204 -14.31 -14.09 8.95
N ALA A 205 -15.60 -13.80 8.98
CA ALA A 205 -16.61 -14.61 8.28
C ALA A 205 -16.45 -14.57 6.74
N ARG A 206 -16.03 -13.42 6.17
CA ARG A 206 -15.82 -13.23 4.72
C ARG A 206 -14.51 -13.81 4.18
N THR A 207 -13.51 -14.09 5.04
CA THR A 207 -12.14 -14.41 4.60
C THR A 207 -11.44 -15.54 5.37
N THR A 208 -12.03 -16.04 6.46
CA THR A 208 -11.40 -16.88 7.50
C THR A 208 -10.26 -16.22 8.29
N ARG A 209 -9.86 -14.98 7.95
CA ARG A 209 -8.72 -14.29 8.56
C ARG A 209 -9.16 -13.33 9.66
N ASP A 210 -8.34 -13.26 10.71
CA ASP A 210 -8.37 -12.13 11.64
C ASP A 210 -7.89 -10.87 10.93
N VAL A 211 -8.65 -9.79 11.05
CA VAL A 211 -8.23 -8.49 10.52
C VAL A 211 -7.08 -7.95 11.37
N VAL A 212 -6.04 -7.44 10.73
CA VAL A 212 -4.99 -6.66 11.40
C VAL A 212 -5.59 -5.30 11.76
N ILE A 213 -5.34 -4.78 12.96
CA ILE A 213 -5.77 -3.43 13.35
C ILE A 213 -4.57 -2.49 13.24
N TYR A 214 -4.63 -1.52 12.33
CA TYR A 214 -3.72 -0.37 12.31
C TYR A 214 -4.30 0.78 13.13
N THR A 215 -3.51 1.31 14.07
CA THR A 215 -3.91 2.43 14.94
C THR A 215 -2.71 3.04 15.69
N THR A 216 -2.93 4.19 16.36
CA THR A 216 -1.97 4.74 17.35
C THR A 216 -2.35 4.32 18.78
N ALA A 217 -1.39 4.33 19.71
CA ALA A 217 -1.68 4.09 21.13
C ALA A 217 -2.60 5.17 21.73
N SER A 218 -2.47 6.44 21.28
CA SER A 218 -3.33 7.54 21.73
C SER A 218 -4.79 7.33 21.28
N TRP A 219 -5.00 7.07 19.99
CA TRP A 219 -6.33 6.85 19.44
C TRP A 219 -7.01 5.63 20.07
N TRP A 220 -6.32 4.49 20.14
CA TRP A 220 -6.91 3.28 20.70
C TRP A 220 -7.30 3.46 22.17
N ASN A 221 -6.40 3.99 22.99
CA ASN A 221 -6.65 4.19 24.41
C ASN A 221 -7.80 5.18 24.65
N THR A 222 -7.90 6.24 23.84
CA THR A 222 -8.94 7.27 23.94
C THR A 222 -10.28 6.78 23.39
N CYS A 223 -10.34 6.41 22.12
CA CYS A 223 -11.59 6.13 21.40
C CYS A 223 -12.18 4.75 21.69
N THR A 224 -11.39 3.80 22.22
CA THR A 224 -11.93 2.54 22.76
C THR A 224 -12.02 2.55 24.29
N GLY A 225 -11.43 3.52 24.98
CA GLY A 225 -11.31 3.52 26.45
C GLY A 225 -10.48 2.33 26.94
N ASN A 226 -9.23 2.22 26.51
CA ASN A 226 -8.26 1.16 26.85
C ASN A 226 -8.81 -0.28 26.67
N TRP A 227 -9.48 -0.56 25.55
CA TRP A 227 -10.21 -1.81 25.39
C TRP A 227 -9.31 -3.01 25.07
N THR A 228 -9.46 -4.09 25.84
CA THR A 228 -8.68 -5.32 25.74
C THR A 228 -9.30 -6.41 24.86
N GLY A 229 -10.52 -6.21 24.36
CA GLY A 229 -11.31 -7.27 23.70
C GLY A 229 -10.85 -7.70 22.29
N MET A 230 -9.74 -7.13 21.80
CA MET A 230 -9.04 -7.56 20.57
C MET A 230 -7.68 -8.23 20.85
N SER A 231 -7.20 -8.22 22.11
CA SER A 231 -5.87 -8.74 22.54
C SER A 231 -5.50 -10.13 22.02
N THR A 232 -6.49 -11.02 21.95
CA THR A 232 -6.36 -12.42 21.52
C THR A 232 -7.00 -12.69 20.14
N LYS A 233 -7.45 -11.64 19.45
CA LYS A 233 -8.18 -11.71 18.19
C LYS A 233 -7.39 -11.15 17.00
N ALA A 234 -6.94 -9.91 17.11
CA ALA A 234 -6.38 -9.16 15.99
C ALA A 234 -4.87 -8.95 16.14
N PRO A 235 -4.06 -9.21 15.10
CA PRO A 235 -2.69 -8.71 15.05
C PRO A 235 -2.68 -7.18 15.08
N LEU A 236 -1.78 -6.59 15.86
CA LEU A 236 -1.64 -5.14 15.96
C LEU A 236 -0.63 -4.63 14.92
N TRP A 237 -1.00 -3.56 14.24
CA TRP A 237 -0.08 -2.67 13.54
C TRP A 237 -0.09 -1.32 14.26
N VAL A 238 1.02 -0.96 14.90
CA VAL A 238 1.13 0.28 15.66
C VAL A 238 1.80 1.38 14.82
N ALA A 239 1.25 2.58 14.83
CA ALA A 239 1.89 3.76 14.26
C ALA A 239 2.50 4.64 15.36
N HIS A 240 3.83 4.79 15.32
CA HIS A 240 4.58 5.62 16.26
C HIS A 240 5.94 5.95 15.62
N TRP A 241 6.13 7.21 15.22
CA TRP A 241 7.23 7.60 14.35
C TRP A 241 8.43 8.18 15.12
N GLY A 242 9.63 8.02 14.57
CA GLY A 242 10.87 8.63 15.10
C GLY A 242 11.39 8.08 16.43
N VAL A 243 10.76 7.05 17.01
CA VAL A 243 11.17 6.42 18.29
C VAL A 243 11.93 5.11 18.11
N SER A 244 12.78 4.73 19.08
CA SER A 244 13.53 3.46 19.03
C SER A 244 12.68 2.20 19.28
N SER A 245 11.51 2.35 19.90
CA SER A 245 10.54 1.28 20.15
C SER A 245 9.13 1.87 20.29
N PRO A 246 8.08 1.27 19.71
CA PRO A 246 6.74 1.82 19.76
C PRO A 246 6.01 1.51 21.08
N ASN A 247 5.45 2.55 21.71
CA ASN A 247 4.39 2.39 22.71
C ASN A 247 3.25 1.52 22.17
N VAL A 248 3.06 0.33 22.75
CA VAL A 248 1.94 -0.57 22.41
C VAL A 248 0.66 -0.04 23.09
N PRO A 249 -0.50 -0.02 22.40
CA PRO A 249 -1.77 0.40 23.01
C PRO A 249 -2.23 -0.52 24.14
N SER A 250 -2.99 0.02 25.09
CA SER A 250 -3.62 -0.74 26.16
C SER A 250 -4.55 -1.81 25.58
N GLY A 251 -4.27 -3.07 25.88
CA GLY A 251 -5.07 -4.19 25.40
C GLY A 251 -4.52 -4.93 24.18
N PHE A 252 -3.25 -4.72 23.81
CA PHE A 252 -2.50 -5.66 22.96
C PHE A 252 -1.25 -6.18 23.69
N PRO A 253 -0.89 -7.47 23.56
CA PRO A 253 0.28 -8.04 24.25
C PRO A 253 1.60 -7.64 23.58
N THR A 254 1.59 -7.35 22.28
CA THR A 254 2.74 -6.90 21.48
C THR A 254 2.25 -6.34 20.15
N TRP A 255 3.14 -5.70 19.38
CA TRP A 255 2.89 -5.31 18.00
C TRP A 255 3.29 -6.43 17.03
N THR A 256 2.57 -6.59 15.92
CA THR A 256 2.89 -7.50 14.80
C THR A 256 3.56 -6.75 13.66
N PHE A 257 3.08 -5.53 13.38
CA PHE A 257 3.70 -4.57 12.48
C PHE A 257 3.89 -3.23 13.21
N TRP A 258 4.88 -2.45 12.78
CA TRP A 258 5.15 -1.11 13.30
C TRP A 258 5.43 -0.16 12.14
N GLN A 259 4.57 0.84 11.93
CA GLN A 259 4.83 1.97 11.03
C GLN A 259 5.70 2.98 11.78
N TYR A 260 6.93 3.15 11.30
CA TYR A 260 8.00 3.80 12.06
C TYR A 260 8.43 5.15 11.49
N THR A 261 8.08 5.45 10.23
CA THR A 261 8.16 6.80 9.66
C THR A 261 7.21 6.96 8.49
N ALA A 262 6.68 8.18 8.32
CA ALA A 262 5.90 8.63 7.16
C ALA A 262 6.71 9.49 6.17
N THR A 263 8.04 9.54 6.32
CA THR A 263 8.99 10.33 5.50
C THR A 263 10.13 9.47 4.95
N GLY A 264 9.92 8.15 4.84
CA GLY A 264 10.91 7.21 4.32
C GLY A 264 11.24 7.42 2.84
N ARG A 265 12.35 6.82 2.39
CA ARG A 265 12.73 6.72 0.98
C ARG A 265 12.98 5.26 0.62
N VAL A 266 12.45 4.82 -0.52
CA VAL A 266 12.62 3.46 -1.07
C VAL A 266 12.77 3.57 -2.58
N SER A 267 13.73 2.85 -3.17
CA SER A 267 13.94 2.86 -4.62
C SER A 267 12.69 2.38 -5.35
N GLY A 268 12.24 3.12 -6.36
CA GLY A 268 11.00 2.84 -7.08
C GLY A 268 9.74 3.52 -6.55
N VAL A 269 9.79 4.23 -5.42
CA VAL A 269 8.73 5.15 -4.98
C VAL A 269 9.22 6.59 -5.09
N ALA A 270 8.39 7.50 -5.61
CA ALA A 270 8.71 8.92 -5.71
C ALA A 270 8.19 9.70 -4.50
N GLY A 271 9.09 10.38 -3.78
CA GLY A 271 8.75 11.21 -2.62
C GLY A 271 8.78 10.46 -1.29
N ASP A 272 7.89 10.86 -0.38
CA ASP A 272 7.71 10.21 0.93
C ASP A 272 6.99 8.87 0.79
N VAL A 273 7.48 7.86 1.51
CA VAL A 273 6.79 6.57 1.67
C VAL A 273 6.83 6.12 3.13
N ASP A 274 5.67 5.63 3.58
CA ASP A 274 5.47 5.09 4.91
C ASP A 274 6.20 3.74 5.03
N ARG A 275 7.05 3.61 6.08
CA ARG A 275 7.94 2.45 6.28
C ARG A 275 7.61 1.67 7.53
N ASN A 276 7.74 0.34 7.38
CA ASN A 276 7.23 -0.64 8.32
C ASN A 276 8.25 -1.71 8.68
N LYS A 277 8.21 -2.17 9.93
CA LYS A 277 8.94 -3.34 10.43
C LYS A 277 7.93 -4.41 10.85
N PHE A 278 8.25 -5.68 10.61
CA PHE A 278 7.45 -6.82 11.08
C PHE A 278 8.11 -7.51 12.29
N ASN A 279 7.32 -7.92 13.28
CA ASN A 279 7.81 -8.53 14.51
C ASN A 279 8.05 -10.05 14.36
N GLY A 280 9.04 -10.39 13.52
CA GLY A 280 9.46 -11.77 13.32
C GLY A 280 10.38 -11.98 12.11
N THR A 281 10.68 -13.24 11.85
CA THR A 281 11.46 -13.70 10.69
C THR A 281 10.59 -13.76 9.42
N MET A 282 11.23 -13.85 8.25
CA MET A 282 10.53 -14.03 6.97
C MET A 282 9.64 -15.28 6.97
N THR A 283 10.06 -16.35 7.65
CA THR A 283 9.24 -17.55 7.88
C THR A 283 7.95 -17.25 8.62
N ARG A 284 7.97 -16.38 9.63
CA ARG A 284 6.77 -15.97 10.37
C ARG A 284 5.89 -15.03 9.54
N LEU A 285 6.46 -14.14 8.72
CA LEU A 285 5.68 -13.32 7.79
C LEU A 285 4.95 -14.20 6.76
N LEU A 286 5.63 -15.20 6.21
CA LEU A 286 5.03 -16.18 5.30
C LEU A 286 3.96 -17.03 5.98
N ALA A 287 4.13 -17.39 7.25
CA ALA A 287 3.12 -18.11 8.02
C ALA A 287 1.86 -17.24 8.28
N LEU A 288 2.04 -15.96 8.62
CA LEU A 288 0.94 -15.00 8.75
C LEU A 288 0.21 -14.79 7.42
N ALA A 289 0.93 -14.72 6.30
CA ALA A 289 0.32 -14.70 4.97
C ALA A 289 -0.50 -15.98 4.71
N ASN A 290 0.08 -17.15 5.00
CA ASN A 290 -0.53 -18.45 4.73
C ASN A 290 -1.63 -18.90 5.72
N ASN A 291 -1.89 -18.15 6.80
CA ASN A 291 -2.76 -18.53 7.91
C ASN A 291 -2.29 -19.81 8.64
N THR A 292 -0.99 -19.91 8.92
CA THR A 292 -0.37 -21.08 9.59
C THR A 292 0.39 -20.73 10.88
N ALA A 293 0.57 -19.45 11.21
CA ALA A 293 1.03 -18.92 12.51
C ALA A 293 0.75 -17.40 12.59
#